data_AF-A0A7K2ZQM4-F1
#
_entry.id   AF-A0A7K2ZQM4-F1
#
_cell.length_a   1.000
_cell.length_b   1.000
_cell.length_c   1.000
_cell.angle_alpha   90.00
_cell.angle_beta   90.00
_cell.angle_gamma   90.00
#
_symmetry.space_group_name_H-M   'P 1'
#
loop_
_entity.id
_entity.type
_entity.pdbx_description
1 polymer ?
#
loop_
_entity_poly.entity_id
_entity_poly.type
_entity_poly.pdbx_seq_one_letter_code
_entity_poly.pdbx_strand_id
1 'polypeptide(L)'
;MRPLHIALAVLIAAVWGVNFVVIEVGLGHFPPLLFSALRFLVAALPAVFLVGRPGVAWKWIIGVGLALGVGKFGLLFIGMDQGMPAGLSSLVLQIQAVFTALFAALAL
;
A
#
# COMPACT_ATOMS: atom_id res chain seq x y z
N MET A 1 16.48 -17.07 -15.46
CA MET A 1 15.14 -16.45 -15.51
C MET A 1 14.96 -15.79 -16.86
N ARG A 2 13.80 -15.91 -17.53
CA ARG A 2 13.63 -15.29 -18.87
C ARG A 2 13.81 -13.76 -18.74
N PRO A 3 14.51 -13.10 -19.67
CA PRO A 3 14.78 -11.65 -19.59
C PRO A 3 13.50 -10.82 -19.49
N LEU A 4 12.38 -11.31 -20.02
CA LEU A 4 11.06 -10.71 -19.88
C LEU A 4 10.60 -10.58 -18.42
N HIS A 5 10.89 -11.58 -17.56
CA HIS A 5 10.53 -11.50 -16.14
C HIS A 5 11.36 -10.46 -15.39
N ILE A 6 12.62 -10.30 -15.78
CA ILE A 6 13.52 -9.29 -15.19
C ILE A 6 13.03 -7.90 -15.60
N ALA A 7 12.73 -7.69 -16.88
CA ALA A 7 12.17 -6.43 -17.38
C ALA A 7 10.84 -6.06 -16.70
N LEU A 8 9.94 -7.05 -16.53
CA LEU A 8 8.68 -6.85 -15.80
C LEU A 8 8.90 -6.52 -14.33
N ALA A 9 9.83 -7.18 -13.65
CA ALA A 9 10.16 -6.89 -12.25
C ALA A 9 10.70 -5.47 -12.07
N VAL A 10 11.61 -5.04 -12.97
CA VAL A 10 12.15 -3.67 -12.98
C VAL A 10 11.05 -2.66 -13.27
N LEU A 11 10.16 -2.93 -14.21
CA LEU A 11 9.02 -2.06 -14.51
C LEU A 11 8.09 -1.93 -13.30
N ILE A 12 7.75 -3.03 -12.63
CA ILE A 12 6.91 -3.02 -11.42
C ILE A 12 7.58 -2.20 -10.32
N ALA A 13 8.89 -2.39 -10.10
CA ALA A 13 9.64 -1.62 -9.12
C ALA A 13 9.64 -0.12 -9.44
N ALA A 14 9.80 0.24 -10.72
CA ALA A 14 9.74 1.63 -11.17
C ALA A 14 8.35 2.23 -10.97
N VAL A 15 7.28 1.52 -11.34
CA VAL A 15 5.89 1.96 -11.15
C VAL A 15 5.59 2.18 -9.67
N TRP A 16 6.04 1.27 -8.80
CA TRP A 16 5.88 1.42 -7.36
C TRP A 16 6.72 2.58 -6.78
N GLY A 17 7.95 2.75 -7.25
CA GLY A 17 8.82 3.86 -6.83
C GLY A 17 8.22 5.21 -7.18
N VAL A 18 7.74 5.38 -8.42
CA VAL A 18 7.04 6.60 -8.85
C VAL A 18 5.77 6.83 -8.02
N ASN A 19 5.08 5.76 -7.62
CA ASN A 19 3.88 5.88 -6.80
C ASN A 19 4.15 6.62 -5.47
N PHE A 20 5.28 6.36 -4.82
CA PHE A 20 5.67 7.06 -3.60
C PHE A 20 5.96 8.55 -3.83
N VAL A 21 6.57 8.90 -4.96
CA VAL A 21 6.82 10.30 -5.32
C VAL A 21 5.50 11.03 -5.55
N VAL A 22 4.55 10.41 -6.26
CA VAL A 22 3.22 10.97 -6.48
C VAL A 22 2.46 11.15 -5.16
N ILE A 23 2.60 10.20 -4.22
CA ILE A 23 2.05 10.32 -2.87
C ILE A 23 2.64 11.52 -2.15
N GLU A 24 3.96 11.68 -2.15
CA GLU A 24 4.65 12.79 -1.47
C GLU A 24 4.18 14.15 -2.03
N VAL A 25 4.07 14.28 -3.35
CA VAL A 25 3.53 15.48 -4.01
C VAL A 25 2.05 15.70 -3.67
N GLY A 26 1.26 14.63 -3.59
CA GLY A 26 -0.17 14.68 -3.25
C GLY A 26 -0.44 15.07 -1.80
N LEU A 27 0.42 14.63 -0.87
CA LEU A 27 0.36 14.99 0.55
C LEU A 27 0.65 16.48 0.80
N GLY A 28 1.40 17.14 -0.09
CA GLY A 28 1.58 18.58 -0.03
C GLY A 28 0.29 19.40 -0.24
N HIS A 29 -0.78 18.79 -0.78
CA HIS A 29 -2.05 19.47 -1.09
C HIS A 29 -3.23 18.96 -0.26
N PHE A 30 -3.16 17.74 0.29
CA PHE A 30 -4.27 17.09 0.98
C PHE A 30 -3.83 16.45 2.31
N PRO A 31 -4.70 16.48 3.35
CA PRO A 31 -4.44 15.76 4.59
C PRO A 31 -4.20 14.25 4.33
N PRO A 32 -3.23 13.61 5.00
CA PRO A 32 -2.81 12.23 4.73
C PRO A 32 -3.94 11.19 4.81
N LEU A 33 -4.83 11.32 5.79
CA LEU A 33 -5.99 10.43 5.91
C LEU A 33 -7.00 10.65 4.77
N LEU A 34 -7.18 11.89 4.32
CA LEU A 34 -8.10 12.21 3.22
C LEU A 34 -7.57 11.66 1.90
N PHE A 35 -6.25 11.78 1.65
CA PHE A 35 -5.61 11.21 0.47
C PHE A 35 -5.69 9.68 0.45
N SER A 36 -5.48 9.04 1.61
CA SER A 36 -5.70 7.60 1.76
C SER A 36 -7.16 7.22 1.45
N ALA A 37 -8.11 7.94 2.05
CA ALA A 37 -9.54 7.68 1.85
C ALA A 37 -9.95 7.83 0.38
N LEU A 38 -9.50 8.89 -0.31
CA LEU A 38 -9.73 9.08 -1.74
C LEU A 38 -9.14 7.96 -2.58
N ARG A 39 -7.89 7.57 -2.31
CA ARG A 39 -7.23 6.47 -3.02
C ARG A 39 -8.00 5.16 -2.87
N PHE A 40 -8.42 4.83 -1.64
CA PHE A 40 -9.22 3.63 -1.39
C PHE A 40 -10.64 3.74 -1.95
N LEU A 41 -11.24 4.92 -2.00
CA LEU A 41 -12.54 5.15 -2.63
C LEU A 41 -12.48 4.93 -4.15
N VAL A 42 -11.44 5.48 -4.80
CA VAL A 42 -11.17 5.30 -6.23
C VAL A 42 -10.82 3.86 -6.56
N ALA A 43 -10.15 3.13 -5.66
CA ALA A 43 -9.90 1.69 -5.83
C ALA A 43 -11.17 0.84 -5.59
N ALA A 44 -12.03 1.26 -4.65
CA ALA A 44 -13.27 0.58 -4.33
C ALA A 44 -14.31 0.68 -5.44
N LEU A 45 -14.40 1.82 -6.14
CA LEU A 45 -15.31 2.02 -7.28
C LEU A 45 -15.22 0.90 -8.34
N PRO A 46 -14.07 0.70 -9.03
CA PRO A 46 -13.92 -0.36 -10.00
C PRO A 46 -14.01 -1.74 -9.34
N ALA A 47 -13.56 -1.91 -8.10
CA ALA A 47 -13.69 -3.19 -7.40
C ALA A 47 -15.16 -3.58 -7.21
N VAL A 48 -16.04 -2.65 -6.82
CA VAL A 48 -17.47 -2.93 -6.65
C VAL A 48 -18.15 -3.25 -7.99
N PHE A 49 -17.76 -2.60 -9.08
CA PHE A 49 -18.35 -2.83 -10.40
C PHE A 49 -17.79 -4.05 -11.15
N LEU A 50 -16.51 -4.40 -10.96
CA LEU A 50 -15.84 -5.49 -11.69
C LEU A 50 -15.73 -6.81 -10.91
N VAL A 51 -15.63 -6.78 -9.58
CA VAL A 51 -15.30 -7.97 -8.78
C VAL A 51 -16.54 -8.77 -8.36
N GLY A 52 -17.74 -8.22 -8.52
CA GLY A 52 -18.98 -8.90 -8.12
C GLY A 52 -19.10 -9.09 -6.61
N ARG A 53 -20.16 -9.79 -6.16
CA ARG A 53 -20.44 -9.98 -4.72
C ARG A 53 -19.32 -10.77 -4.03
N PRO A 54 -18.75 -10.28 -2.92
CA PRO A 54 -17.72 -11.02 -2.20
C PRO A 54 -18.30 -12.32 -1.63
N GLY A 55 -17.63 -13.44 -1.89
CA GLY A 55 -17.95 -14.75 -1.28
C GLY A 55 -17.44 -14.92 0.16
N VAL A 56 -16.98 -13.84 0.79
CA VAL A 56 -16.30 -13.83 2.11
C VAL A 56 -17.09 -13.00 3.11
N ALA A 57 -17.08 -13.37 4.39
CA ALA A 57 -17.80 -12.65 5.42
C ALA A 57 -17.34 -11.19 5.52
N TRP A 58 -18.29 -10.26 5.56
CA TRP A 58 -18.04 -8.81 5.61
C TRP A 58 -17.09 -8.37 6.72
N LYS A 59 -17.03 -9.10 7.83
CA LYS A 59 -16.10 -8.83 8.95
C LYS A 59 -14.64 -8.91 8.50
N TRP A 60 -14.28 -9.84 7.62
CA TRP A 60 -12.92 -9.97 7.09
C TRP A 60 -12.61 -8.87 6.06
N ILE A 61 -13.59 -8.50 5.25
CA ILE A 61 -13.44 -7.43 4.26
C ILE A 61 -13.20 -6.09 4.96
N ILE A 62 -14.04 -5.77 5.96
CA ILE A 62 -13.91 -4.56 6.76
C ILE A 62 -12.64 -4.60 7.61
N GLY A 63 -12.34 -5.73 8.25
CA GLY A 63 -11.16 -5.88 9.10
C GLY A 63 -9.85 -5.71 8.33
N VAL A 64 -9.72 -6.34 7.16
CA VAL A 64 -8.54 -6.22 6.29
C VAL A 64 -8.47 -4.82 5.68
N GLY A 65 -9.60 -4.26 5.25
CA GLY A 65 -9.67 -2.90 4.72
C GLY A 65 -9.27 -1.84 5.74
N LEU A 66 -9.72 -1.96 6.99
CA LEU A 66 -9.31 -1.08 8.08
C LEU A 66 -7.85 -1.30 8.46
N ALA A 67 -7.41 -2.55 8.67
CA ALA A 67 -6.05 -2.81 9.12
C ALA A 67 -4.99 -2.42 8.06
N LEU A 68 -5.18 -2.82 6.81
CA LEU A 68 -4.23 -2.53 5.74
C LEU A 68 -4.44 -1.15 5.15
N GLY A 69 -5.68 -0.72 4.93
CA GLY A 69 -5.96 0.57 4.30
C GLY A 69 -5.88 1.75 5.26
N VAL A 70 -6.55 1.66 6.41
CA VAL A 70 -6.55 2.76 7.39
C VAL A 70 -5.35 2.68 8.31
N GLY A 71 -5.04 1.50 8.85
CA GLY A 71 -3.91 1.30 9.76
C GLY A 71 -2.57 1.48 9.06
N LYS A 72 -2.21 0.54 8.17
CA LYS A 72 -0.88 0.51 7.53
C LYS A 72 -0.64 1.74 6.64
N PHE A 73 -1.55 2.04 5.71
CA PHE A 73 -1.37 3.20 4.82
C PHE A 73 -1.61 4.54 5.54
N GLY A 74 -2.56 4.63 6.47
CA GLY A 74 -2.77 5.86 7.25
C GLY A 74 -1.54 6.22 8.09
N LEU A 75 -0.97 5.26 8.82
CA LEU A 75 0.28 5.49 9.58
C LEU A 75 1.46 5.87 8.68
N LEU A 76 1.57 5.24 7.50
CA LEU A 76 2.61 5.58 6.53
C LEU A 76 2.48 7.01 6.03
N PHE A 77 1.27 7.43 5.63
CA PHE A 77 1.04 8.78 5.13
C PHE A 77 1.20 9.85 6.20
N ILE A 78 0.81 9.56 7.45
CA ILE A 78 1.14 10.43 8.59
C ILE A 78 2.66 10.56 8.75
N GLY A 79 3.40 9.45 8.66
CA GLY A 79 4.87 9.47 8.73
C GLY A 79 5.50 10.32 7.62
N MET A 80 4.96 10.25 6.40
CA MET A 80 5.39 11.08 5.27
C MET A 80 5.09 12.56 5.49
N ASP A 81 3.90 12.89 5.99
CA ASP A 81 3.49 14.26 6.31
C ASP A 81 4.34 14.88 7.44
N GLN A 82 4.79 14.07 8.40
CA GLN A 82 5.74 14.48 9.45
C GLN A 82 7.19 14.68 8.94
N GLY A 83 7.42 14.61 7.63
CA GLY A 83 8.70 14.91 7.00
C GLY A 83 9.51 13.70 6.55
N MET A 84 8.92 12.49 6.52
CA MET A 84 9.60 11.32 5.98
C MET A 84 9.56 11.32 4.43
N PRO A 85 10.72 11.39 3.74
CA PRO A 85 10.79 11.34 2.28
C PRO A 85 10.18 10.05 1.71
N ALA A 86 9.71 10.09 0.46
CA ALA A 86 9.23 8.90 -0.26
C ALA A 86 10.24 7.73 -0.24
N GLY A 87 11.53 8.03 -0.36
CA GLY A 87 12.60 7.04 -0.34
C GLY A 87 12.69 6.27 0.97
N LEU A 88 12.65 6.97 2.11
CA LEU A 88 12.65 6.35 3.44
C LEU A 88 11.34 5.59 3.70
N SER A 89 10.22 6.12 3.25
CA SER A 89 8.90 5.47 3.37
C SER A 89 8.83 4.13 2.63
N SER A 90 9.42 4.07 1.43
CA SER A 90 9.53 2.82 0.65
C SER A 90 10.39 1.78 1.36
N LEU A 91 11.51 2.19 1.98
CA LEU A 91 12.38 1.31 2.76
C LEU A 91 11.66 0.76 4.01
N VAL A 92 10.94 1.62 4.73
CA VAL A 92 10.15 1.23 5.91
C VAL A 92 9.10 0.19 5.54
N LEU A 93 8.43 0.33 4.39
CA LEU A 93 7.48 -0.67 3.93
C LEU A 93 8.13 -2.00 3.57
N GLN A 94 9.32 -2.00 2.99
CA GLN A 94 10.05 -3.23 2.67
C GLN A 94 10.47 -4.01 3.92
N ILE A 95 10.67 -3.32 5.04
CA ILE A 95 10.95 -3.96 6.34
C ILE A 95 9.85 -4.94 6.76
N GLN A 96 8.61 -4.77 6.26
CA GLN A 96 7.54 -5.75 6.46
C GLN A 96 7.95 -7.17 6.02
N ALA A 97 8.71 -7.30 4.94
CA ALA A 97 9.18 -8.62 4.47
C ALA A 97 10.08 -9.30 5.51
N VAL A 98 10.94 -8.53 6.19
CA VAL A 98 11.79 -9.01 7.28
C VAL A 98 10.97 -9.44 8.47
N PHE A 99 10.01 -8.62 8.91
CA PHE A 99 9.08 -9.01 10.00
C PHE A 99 8.26 -10.25 9.63
N THR A 100 7.82 -10.37 8.38
CA THR A 100 7.07 -11.55 7.91
C THR A 100 7.93 -12.81 7.97
N ALA A 101 9.18 -12.75 7.52
CA ALA A 101 10.12 -13.86 7.62
C ALA A 101 10.44 -14.22 9.08
N LEU A 102 10.59 -13.21 9.94
CA LEU A 102 10.87 -13.40 11.36
C LEU A 102 9.69 -14.03 12.11
N PHE A 103 8.46 -13.59 11.84
CA PHE A 103 7.26 -14.23 12.36
C PHE A 103 7.09 -15.65 11.82
N ALA A 104 7.36 -15.89 10.53
CA ALA A 104 7.33 -17.22 9.96
C ALA A 104 8.35 -18.15 10.64
N ALA A 105 9.55 -17.68 10.97
CA ALA A 105 10.56 -18.47 11.66
C ALA A 105 10.25 -18.72 13.16
N LEU A 106 9.45 -17.86 13.80
CA LEU A 106 9.09 -17.98 15.21
C LEU A 106 7.77 -18.73 15.45
N ALA A 107 6.84 -18.66 14.50
CA ALA A 107 5.49 -19.21 14.63
C ALA A 107 5.24 -20.47 13.80
N LEU A 108 6.16 -20.84 12.90
CA LEU A 108 6.13 -22.04 12.06
C LEU A 108 7.36 -22.90 12.34
#